data_AF-A0A812QRB5-F1
#
_entry.id   AF-A0A812QRB5-F1
#
_cell.length_a   1.000
_cell.length_b   1.000
_cell.length_c   1.000
_cell.angle_alpha   90.00
_cell.angle_beta   90.00
_cell.angle_gamma   90.00
#
_symmetry.space_group_name_H-M   'P 1'
#
loop_
_entity.id
_entity.type
_entity.pdbx_description
1 polymer ?
#
loop_
_entity_poly.entity_id
_entity_poly.type
_entity_poly.pdbx_seq_one_letter_code
_entity_poly.pdbx_strand_id
1 'polypeptide(L)'
;MRALIDAIDELPRPLVIQCTTANRSGIALLLWLAHARGYTAECADRLVKDLELDTVKLEALAWLREKLPKLSPGFHGPLIEHAPEVLQFWDPQSHTLTYLVRCAESREAVLIDPVLGQVDRDLSVLKDLGLRLKYIIYTHDGQEHSSAGVVKRHFREDQHDVQILVSTAFSHAELADRRVRNGEVIKFGKLAMEVRATPGLNDGSMAFTLQTGTAAFVFTGDTLWVRGGAKRDYQRHNLRKLQESVRRQILTLPDETIVCPGHDNKGRSVSTVEEERLFNSRFSQPISEFEDYMTQEPPSAKSLAERPFLPPQSKANAAFGVAAFM
;
A
#
# COMPACT_ATOMS: atom_id res chain seq x y z
N MET A 1 -19.14 -2.15 -21.79
CA MET A 1 -17.69 -2.32 -22.06
C MET A 1 -17.04 -0.98 -22.32
N ARG A 2 -17.33 -0.31 -23.44
CA ARG A 2 -16.74 1.01 -23.79
C ARG A 2 -16.90 2.06 -22.68
N ALA A 3 -18.12 2.26 -22.17
CA ALA A 3 -18.38 3.18 -21.06
C ALA A 3 -17.62 2.87 -19.74
N LEU A 4 -17.25 1.61 -19.46
CA LEU A 4 -16.46 1.27 -18.27
C LEU A 4 -14.97 1.57 -18.50
N ILE A 5 -14.50 1.33 -19.71
CA ILE A 5 -13.13 1.59 -20.14
C ILE A 5 -12.88 3.09 -20.25
N ASP A 6 -13.79 3.80 -20.90
CA ASP A 6 -13.77 5.26 -21.01
C ASP A 6 -13.76 5.88 -19.60
N ALA A 7 -14.58 5.35 -18.69
CA ALA A 7 -14.56 5.76 -17.29
C ALA A 7 -13.23 5.44 -16.58
N ILE A 8 -12.55 4.32 -16.88
CA ILE A 8 -11.22 4.00 -16.30
C ILE A 8 -10.13 4.93 -16.85
N ASP A 9 -10.21 5.29 -18.12
CA ASP A 9 -9.23 6.16 -18.79
C ASP A 9 -9.41 7.64 -18.41
N GLU A 10 -10.63 8.06 -18.06
CA GLU A 10 -10.93 9.39 -17.53
C GLU A 10 -10.54 9.56 -16.05
N LEU A 11 -10.18 8.48 -15.33
CA LEU A 11 -9.77 8.58 -13.94
C LEU A 11 -8.37 9.23 -13.81
N PRO A 12 -8.23 10.22 -12.92
CA PRO A 12 -6.95 10.83 -12.61
C PRO A 12 -5.91 9.81 -12.13
N ARG A 13 -4.66 10.06 -12.52
CA ARG A 13 -3.53 9.20 -12.20
C ARG A 13 -2.78 9.73 -10.97
N PRO A 14 -2.23 8.84 -10.12
CA PRO A 14 -2.15 7.39 -10.26
C PRO A 14 -3.47 6.65 -9.93
N LEU A 15 -3.79 5.61 -10.71
CA LEU A 15 -4.99 4.80 -10.53
C LEU A 15 -4.70 3.58 -9.63
N VAL A 16 -5.51 3.39 -8.60
CA VAL A 16 -5.48 2.23 -7.70
C VAL A 16 -6.79 1.45 -7.84
N ILE A 17 -6.72 0.14 -8.13
CA ILE A 17 -7.90 -0.73 -8.28
C ILE A 17 -8.01 -1.62 -7.04
N GLN A 18 -9.08 -1.46 -6.26
CA GLN A 18 -9.31 -2.22 -5.02
C GLN A 18 -10.28 -3.39 -5.26
N CYS A 19 -10.02 -4.55 -4.65
CA CYS A 19 -10.96 -5.67 -4.61
C CYS A 19 -10.85 -6.47 -3.31
N THR A 20 -11.99 -6.88 -2.76
CA THR A 20 -12.10 -7.73 -1.57
C THR A 20 -11.84 -9.21 -1.85
N THR A 21 -11.87 -9.67 -3.10
CA THR A 21 -11.83 -11.11 -3.46
C THR A 21 -10.96 -11.44 -4.68
N ALA A 22 -10.08 -10.53 -5.11
CA ALA A 22 -9.24 -10.61 -6.34
C ALA A 22 -9.99 -10.74 -7.68
N ASN A 23 -11.26 -11.17 -7.67
CA ASN A 23 -12.11 -11.42 -8.82
C ASN A 23 -12.42 -10.19 -9.66
N ARG A 24 -12.91 -9.15 -9.00
CA ARG A 24 -13.46 -7.98 -9.68
C ARG A 24 -12.33 -7.07 -10.18
N SER A 25 -11.23 -6.98 -9.42
CA SER A 25 -9.98 -6.35 -9.87
C SER A 25 -9.35 -7.12 -11.02
N GLY A 26 -9.35 -8.45 -10.97
CA GLY A 26 -8.89 -9.31 -12.07
C GLY A 26 -9.68 -9.06 -13.35
N ILE A 27 -11.02 -9.03 -13.28
CA ILE A 27 -11.89 -8.76 -14.44
C ILE A 27 -11.69 -7.33 -14.98
N ALA A 28 -11.63 -6.32 -14.11
CA ALA A 28 -11.41 -4.93 -14.52
C ALA A 28 -10.04 -4.75 -15.20
N LEU A 29 -9.00 -5.37 -14.63
CA LEU A 29 -7.67 -5.44 -15.22
C LEU A 29 -7.72 -6.18 -16.56
N LEU A 30 -8.32 -7.36 -16.64
CA LEU A 30 -8.46 -8.14 -17.87
C LEU A 30 -9.19 -7.38 -18.98
N LEU A 31 -10.29 -6.70 -18.66
CA LEU A 31 -11.07 -5.88 -19.61
C LEU A 31 -10.26 -4.68 -20.12
N TRP A 32 -9.60 -3.98 -19.20
CA TRP A 32 -8.77 -2.83 -19.56
C TRP A 32 -7.57 -3.27 -20.41
N LEU A 33 -6.86 -4.33 -20.01
CA LEU A 33 -5.75 -4.91 -20.77
C LEU A 33 -6.20 -5.38 -22.16
N ALA A 34 -7.37 -6.02 -22.24
CA ALA A 34 -7.87 -6.53 -23.50
C ALA A 34 -8.35 -5.42 -24.44
N HIS A 35 -8.94 -4.35 -23.91
CA HIS A 35 -9.28 -3.17 -24.70
C HIS A 35 -8.03 -2.42 -25.18
N ALA A 36 -7.11 -2.11 -24.27
CA ALA A 36 -5.91 -1.33 -24.56
C ALA A 36 -5.00 -2.03 -25.58
N ARG A 37 -5.08 -3.36 -25.70
CA ARG A 37 -4.15 -4.16 -26.52
C ARG A 37 -4.81 -4.99 -27.62
N GLY A 38 -6.12 -4.88 -27.80
CA GLY A 38 -6.86 -5.64 -28.80
C GLY A 38 -6.79 -7.16 -28.61
N TYR A 39 -6.75 -7.63 -27.35
CA TYR A 39 -6.62 -9.05 -27.05
C TYR A 39 -7.86 -9.86 -27.44
N THR A 40 -7.63 -11.10 -27.87
CA THR A 40 -8.69 -12.08 -28.10
C THR A 40 -9.20 -12.68 -26.79
N ALA A 41 -10.35 -13.34 -26.88
CA ALA A 41 -10.86 -14.23 -25.83
C ALA A 41 -9.82 -15.30 -25.41
N GLU A 42 -9.04 -15.85 -26.34
CA GLU A 42 -7.99 -16.85 -26.05
C GLU A 42 -6.81 -16.26 -25.28
N CYS A 43 -6.44 -14.99 -25.55
CA CYS A 43 -5.44 -14.28 -24.76
C CYS A 43 -5.92 -14.06 -23.32
N ALA A 44 -7.20 -13.77 -23.11
CA ALA A 44 -7.78 -13.62 -21.78
C ALA A 44 -7.78 -14.96 -21.02
N ASP A 45 -8.08 -16.09 -21.68
CA ASP A 45 -8.04 -17.42 -21.07
C ASP A 45 -6.63 -17.82 -20.62
N ARG A 46 -5.62 -17.49 -21.42
CA ARG A 46 -4.22 -17.65 -21.01
C ARG A 46 -3.83 -16.74 -19.86
N LEU A 47 -4.25 -15.47 -19.89
CA LEU A 47 -3.92 -14.53 -18.81
C LEU A 47 -4.55 -14.96 -17.48
N VAL A 48 -5.77 -15.49 -17.49
CA VAL A 48 -6.45 -16.03 -16.30
C VAL A 48 -5.67 -17.22 -15.73
N LYS A 49 -5.10 -18.06 -16.60
CA LYS A 49 -4.28 -19.20 -16.21
C LYS A 49 -2.89 -18.79 -15.72
N ASP A 50 -2.23 -17.86 -16.42
CA ASP A 50 -0.89 -17.36 -16.11
C ASP A 50 -0.90 -16.54 -14.80
N LEU A 51 -2.01 -15.87 -14.48
CA LEU A 51 -2.21 -15.12 -13.24
C LEU A 51 -2.85 -15.96 -12.12
N GLU A 52 -3.05 -17.27 -12.33
CA GLU A 52 -3.66 -18.21 -11.37
C GLU A 52 -4.96 -17.67 -10.73
N LEU A 53 -5.80 -17.03 -11.54
CA LEU A 53 -7.03 -16.38 -11.09
C LEU A 53 -8.16 -17.41 -10.88
N ASP A 54 -7.96 -18.37 -9.98
CA ASP A 54 -8.87 -19.48 -9.64
C ASP A 54 -10.24 -19.01 -9.13
N THR A 55 -10.34 -17.75 -8.75
CA THR A 55 -11.54 -17.16 -8.18
C THR A 55 -12.53 -16.70 -9.25
N VAL A 56 -12.10 -16.48 -10.51
CA VAL A 56 -12.94 -15.86 -11.53
C VAL A 56 -14.00 -16.86 -11.97
N LYS A 57 -15.22 -16.67 -11.48
CA LYS A 57 -16.36 -17.54 -11.79
C LYS A 57 -16.48 -17.76 -13.30
N LEU A 58 -16.74 -19.01 -13.70
CA LEU A 58 -16.97 -19.43 -15.10
C LEU A 58 -17.93 -18.52 -15.87
N GLU A 59 -18.96 -18.00 -15.19
CA GLU A 59 -19.96 -17.08 -15.74
C GLU A 59 -19.34 -15.71 -16.12
N ALA A 60 -18.39 -15.20 -15.33
CA ALA A 60 -17.68 -13.96 -15.62
C ALA A 60 -16.69 -14.14 -16.78
N LEU A 61 -16.04 -15.30 -16.87
CA LEU A 61 -15.21 -15.66 -18.03
C LEU A 61 -16.04 -15.82 -19.31
N ALA A 62 -17.20 -16.46 -19.22
CA ALA A 62 -18.12 -16.60 -20.35
C ALA A 62 -18.61 -15.22 -20.84
N TRP A 63 -18.97 -14.33 -19.91
CA TRP A 63 -19.36 -12.96 -20.23
C TRP A 63 -18.20 -12.16 -20.85
N LEU A 64 -16.98 -12.29 -20.33
CA LEU A 64 -15.76 -11.70 -20.91
C LEU A 64 -15.55 -12.16 -22.37
N ARG A 65 -15.61 -13.47 -22.61
CA ARG A 65 -15.45 -14.07 -23.95
C ARG A 65 -16.48 -13.55 -24.96
N GLU A 66 -17.70 -13.25 -24.51
CA GLU A 66 -18.76 -12.69 -25.35
C GLU A 66 -18.50 -11.22 -25.73
N LYS A 67 -17.85 -10.45 -24.84
CA LYS A 67 -17.66 -9.00 -25.03
C LYS A 67 -16.32 -8.61 -25.67
N LEU A 68 -15.30 -9.48 -25.62
CA LEU A 68 -13.99 -9.19 -26.20
C LEU A 68 -13.97 -9.30 -27.73
N PRO A 69 -13.27 -8.40 -28.44
CA PRO A 69 -13.17 -8.44 -29.90
C PRO A 69 -12.39 -9.67 -30.36
N LYS A 70 -12.87 -10.32 -31.43
CA LYS A 70 -12.20 -11.46 -32.08
C LYS A 70 -11.15 -10.94 -33.09
N LEU A 71 -10.02 -10.42 -32.62
CA LEU A 71 -8.96 -9.89 -33.51
C LEU A 71 -7.61 -10.58 -33.27
N SER A 72 -6.96 -11.03 -34.34
CA SER A 72 -5.67 -11.74 -34.31
C SER A 72 -4.50 -10.90 -33.74
N PRO A 73 -3.53 -11.51 -33.04
CA PRO A 73 -2.52 -10.77 -32.28
C PRO A 73 -1.47 -10.15 -33.20
N GLY A 74 -1.43 -8.81 -33.25
CA GLY A 74 -0.40 -8.03 -33.96
C GLY A 74 0.51 -7.20 -33.05
N PHE A 75 0.41 -7.35 -31.73
CA PHE A 75 1.16 -6.54 -30.77
C PHE A 75 2.36 -7.29 -30.21
N HIS A 76 3.57 -6.79 -30.47
CA HIS A 76 4.86 -7.34 -30.02
C HIS A 76 5.61 -6.42 -29.04
N GLY A 77 4.95 -5.40 -28.47
CA GLY A 77 5.54 -4.48 -27.48
C GLY A 77 5.39 -4.95 -26.02
N PRO A 78 6.12 -4.37 -25.05
CA PRO A 78 5.94 -4.66 -23.63
C PRO A 78 4.54 -4.25 -23.19
N LEU A 79 3.94 -5.13 -22.38
CA LEU A 79 2.53 -5.11 -22.03
C LEU A 79 2.14 -3.81 -21.29
N ILE A 80 2.92 -3.38 -20.30
CA ILE A 80 2.64 -2.17 -19.52
C ILE A 80 3.67 -1.10 -19.89
N GLU A 81 3.27 0.00 -20.53
CA GLU A 81 4.16 1.15 -20.77
C GLU A 81 4.48 1.87 -19.46
N HIS A 82 3.49 2.01 -18.55
CA HIS A 82 3.65 2.64 -17.23
C HIS A 82 2.85 1.90 -16.14
N ALA A 83 3.50 1.00 -15.40
CA ALA A 83 2.89 0.39 -14.20
C ALA A 83 2.76 1.44 -13.07
N PRO A 84 1.90 1.25 -12.07
CA PRO A 84 1.87 2.15 -10.92
C PRO A 84 3.25 2.18 -10.24
N GLU A 85 3.65 3.36 -9.75
CA GLU A 85 4.92 3.52 -9.02
C GLU A 85 4.84 2.90 -7.62
N VAL A 86 3.64 2.66 -7.10
CA VAL A 86 3.38 2.02 -5.82
C VAL A 86 2.37 0.90 -6.00
N LEU A 87 2.73 -0.32 -5.62
CA LEU A 87 1.85 -1.48 -5.49
C LEU A 87 1.65 -1.76 -4.00
N GLN A 88 0.41 -2.07 -3.61
CA GLN A 88 0.06 -2.45 -2.25
C GLN A 88 -0.36 -3.92 -2.24
N PHE A 89 0.19 -4.68 -1.29
CA PHE A 89 -0.18 -6.05 -1.03
C PHE A 89 -0.73 -6.18 0.38
N TRP A 90 -1.65 -7.12 0.58
CA TRP A 90 -2.28 -7.36 1.87
C TRP A 90 -1.97 -8.79 2.32
N ASP A 91 -1.54 -8.92 3.58
CA ASP A 91 -1.45 -10.21 4.24
C ASP A 91 -2.73 -10.48 5.05
N PRO A 92 -3.49 -11.54 4.74
CA PRO A 92 -4.76 -11.82 5.40
C PRO A 92 -4.61 -12.33 6.84
N GLN A 93 -3.43 -12.81 7.23
CA GLN A 93 -3.21 -13.40 8.56
C GLN A 93 -2.91 -12.33 9.61
N SER A 94 -2.03 -11.37 9.28
CA SER A 94 -1.66 -10.26 10.17
C SER A 94 -2.42 -8.97 9.89
N HIS A 95 -3.11 -8.88 8.75
CA HIS A 95 -3.68 -7.65 8.19
C HIS A 95 -2.62 -6.60 7.82
N THR A 96 -1.37 -7.00 7.60
CA THR A 96 -0.28 -6.12 7.20
C THR A 96 -0.44 -5.69 5.75
N LEU A 97 -0.07 -4.44 5.48
CA LEU A 97 0.00 -3.85 4.16
C LEU A 97 1.48 -3.68 3.78
N THR A 98 1.92 -4.45 2.80
CA THR A 98 3.26 -4.36 2.23
C THR A 98 3.21 -3.46 1.00
N TYR A 99 4.22 -2.59 0.82
CA TYR A 99 4.26 -1.69 -0.33
C TYR A 99 5.49 -1.92 -1.20
N LEU A 100 5.29 -2.18 -2.48
CA LEU A 100 6.36 -2.23 -3.48
C LEU A 100 6.36 -0.91 -4.27
N VAL A 101 7.39 -0.10 -4.04
CA VAL A 101 7.62 1.17 -4.75
C VAL A 101 8.66 0.95 -5.83
N ARG A 102 8.37 1.30 -7.08
CA ARG A 102 9.28 1.08 -8.21
C ARG A 102 9.56 2.37 -8.99
N CYS A 103 10.80 2.53 -9.43
CA CYS A 103 11.17 3.51 -10.44
C CYS A 103 11.02 2.87 -11.82
N ALA A 104 10.06 3.35 -12.62
CA ALA A 104 9.75 2.74 -13.92
C ALA A 104 10.93 2.72 -14.89
N GLU A 105 11.75 3.76 -14.87
CA GLU A 105 12.86 3.94 -15.81
C GLU A 105 14.07 3.05 -15.46
N SER A 106 14.48 3.03 -14.19
CA SER A 106 15.64 2.24 -13.77
C SER A 106 15.29 0.78 -13.43
N ARG A 107 14.01 0.48 -13.27
CA ARG A 107 13.47 -0.78 -12.71
C ARG A 107 13.96 -1.09 -11.29
N GLU A 108 14.55 -0.11 -10.60
CA GLU A 108 14.88 -0.26 -9.18
C GLU A 108 13.62 -0.15 -8.32
N ALA A 109 13.58 -0.91 -7.24
CA ALA A 109 12.44 -0.95 -6.35
C ALA A 109 12.82 -0.96 -4.86
N VAL A 110 11.84 -0.62 -4.04
CA VAL A 110 11.84 -0.66 -2.58
C VAL A 110 10.62 -1.43 -2.12
N LEU A 111 10.79 -2.32 -1.16
CA LEU A 111 9.71 -3.08 -0.52
C LEU A 111 9.60 -2.64 0.94
N ILE A 112 8.43 -2.20 1.37
CA ILE A 112 8.18 -1.66 2.70
C ILE A 112 7.29 -2.63 3.46
N ASP A 113 7.72 -3.00 4.67
CA ASP A 113 7.04 -3.91 5.59
C ASP A 113 6.62 -5.26 4.95
N PRO A 114 7.54 -6.02 4.32
CA PRO A 114 7.24 -7.36 3.84
C PRO A 114 6.96 -8.33 4.99
N VAL A 115 6.13 -9.34 4.71
CA VAL A 115 5.74 -10.39 5.65
C VAL A 115 6.38 -11.71 5.24
N LEU A 116 6.94 -12.46 6.19
CA LEU A 116 7.63 -13.73 5.92
C LEU A 116 6.80 -14.72 5.11
N GLY A 117 5.52 -14.89 5.44
CA GLY A 117 4.61 -15.80 4.73
C GLY A 117 4.27 -15.37 3.31
N GLN A 118 4.72 -14.18 2.88
CA GLN A 118 4.42 -13.57 1.58
C GLN A 118 5.66 -13.38 0.70
N VAL A 119 6.84 -13.87 1.12
CA VAL A 119 8.10 -13.68 0.39
C VAL A 119 8.02 -14.25 -1.02
N ASP A 120 7.44 -15.43 -1.22
CA ASP A 120 7.32 -16.06 -2.54
C ASP A 120 6.46 -15.21 -3.50
N ARG A 121 5.35 -14.67 -2.99
CA ARG A 121 4.51 -13.70 -3.73
C ARG A 121 5.33 -12.49 -4.15
N ASP A 122 6.04 -11.89 -3.20
CA ASP A 122 6.80 -10.66 -3.43
C ASP A 122 7.94 -10.88 -4.45
N LEU A 123 8.66 -12.01 -4.35
CA LEU A 123 9.69 -12.42 -5.31
C LEU A 123 9.11 -12.68 -6.70
N SER A 124 7.96 -13.35 -6.79
CA SER A 124 7.28 -13.56 -8.07
C SER A 124 6.95 -12.22 -8.74
N VAL A 125 6.37 -11.28 -8.00
CA VAL A 125 6.03 -9.96 -8.54
C VAL A 125 7.28 -9.20 -9.00
N LEU A 126 8.38 -9.24 -8.23
CA LEU A 126 9.65 -8.63 -8.65
C LEU A 126 10.17 -9.25 -9.96
N LYS A 127 10.10 -10.58 -10.09
CA LYS A 127 10.52 -11.32 -11.28
C LYS A 127 9.65 -11.01 -12.49
N ASP A 128 8.33 -11.06 -12.34
CA ASP A 128 7.35 -10.82 -13.41
C ASP A 128 7.44 -9.40 -13.95
N LEU A 129 7.75 -8.43 -13.07
CA LEU A 129 7.95 -7.02 -13.44
C LEU A 129 9.40 -6.70 -13.84
N GLY A 130 10.32 -7.67 -13.75
CA GLY A 130 11.75 -7.49 -14.07
C GLY A 130 12.42 -6.40 -13.23
N LEU A 131 12.08 -6.32 -11.93
CA LEU A 131 12.54 -5.30 -11.00
C LEU A 131 13.82 -5.74 -10.26
N ARG A 132 14.68 -4.77 -9.95
CA ARG A 132 15.82 -4.94 -9.06
C ARG A 132 15.51 -4.34 -7.70
N LEU A 133 15.38 -5.17 -6.68
CA LEU A 133 15.10 -4.71 -5.33
C LEU A 133 16.36 -4.12 -4.69
N LYS A 134 16.34 -2.82 -4.39
CA LYS A 134 17.46 -2.12 -3.74
C LYS A 134 17.35 -2.16 -2.24
N TYR A 135 16.14 -1.89 -1.73
CA TYR A 135 15.91 -1.76 -0.30
C TYR A 135 14.68 -2.54 0.14
N ILE A 136 14.81 -3.23 1.27
CA ILE A 136 13.69 -3.61 2.11
C ILE A 136 13.68 -2.65 3.29
N ILE A 137 12.55 -2.01 3.54
CA ILE A 137 12.39 -1.03 4.61
C ILE A 137 11.42 -1.60 5.64
N TYR A 138 11.80 -1.50 6.91
CA TYR A 138 10.86 -1.70 8.02
C TYR A 138 10.55 -0.37 8.69
N THR A 139 9.27 -0.05 8.79
CA THR A 139 8.80 1.22 9.36
C THR A 139 8.96 1.27 10.86
N HIS A 140 8.86 0.14 11.56
CA HIS A 140 8.90 0.09 13.02
C HIS A 140 9.33 -1.30 13.51
N ASP A 141 9.60 -1.43 14.82
CA ASP A 141 9.93 -2.71 15.44
C ASP A 141 8.64 -3.42 15.93
N GLY A 142 8.27 -4.50 15.24
CA GLY A 142 6.99 -5.19 15.34
C GLY A 142 7.17 -6.71 15.32
N GLN A 143 6.15 -7.47 15.73
CA GLN A 143 6.28 -8.92 15.88
C GLN A 143 6.56 -9.61 14.54
N GLU A 144 5.93 -9.13 13.48
CA GLU A 144 6.13 -9.54 12.09
C GLU A 144 7.56 -9.24 11.60
N HIS A 145 8.22 -8.22 12.14
CA HIS A 145 9.56 -7.79 11.76
C HIS A 145 10.69 -8.60 12.43
N SER A 146 10.38 -9.37 13.47
CA SER A 146 11.32 -10.36 14.03
C SER A 146 11.79 -11.38 12.98
N SER A 147 11.01 -11.56 11.91
CA SER A 147 11.35 -12.39 10.76
C SER A 147 12.29 -11.75 9.75
N ALA A 148 12.69 -10.48 9.93
CA ALA A 148 13.45 -9.71 8.95
C ALA A 148 14.75 -10.39 8.51
N GLY A 149 15.46 -11.07 9.42
CA GLY A 149 16.68 -11.81 9.08
C GLY A 149 16.42 -13.02 8.17
N VAL A 150 15.26 -13.68 8.33
CA VAL A 150 14.85 -14.80 7.48
C VAL A 150 14.37 -14.29 6.12
N VAL A 151 13.56 -13.24 6.12
CA VAL A 151 13.12 -12.52 4.91
C VAL A 151 14.34 -12.11 4.08
N LYS A 152 15.34 -11.50 4.72
CA LYS A 152 16.61 -11.11 4.09
C LYS A 152 17.27 -12.23 3.31
N ARG A 153 17.34 -13.43 3.91
CA ARG A 153 18.02 -14.58 3.32
C ARG A 153 17.33 -15.00 2.03
N HIS A 154 16.02 -15.16 2.06
CA HIS A 154 15.23 -15.55 0.89
C HIS A 154 15.36 -14.52 -0.23
N PHE A 155 15.21 -13.21 0.08
CA PHE A 155 15.36 -12.19 -0.96
C PHE A 155 16.77 -12.16 -1.55
N ARG A 156 17.83 -12.45 -0.78
CA ARG A 156 19.21 -12.47 -1.30
C ARG A 156 19.55 -13.66 -2.17
N GLU A 157 18.73 -14.69 -2.20
CA GLU A 157 18.89 -15.81 -3.15
C GLU A 157 18.67 -15.31 -4.59
N ASP A 158 17.71 -14.40 -4.79
CA ASP A 158 17.37 -13.83 -6.11
C ASP A 158 17.84 -12.37 -6.32
N GLN A 159 17.99 -11.60 -5.23
CA GLN A 159 18.31 -10.17 -5.22
C GLN A 159 19.57 -9.92 -4.39
N HIS A 160 20.73 -10.36 -4.89
CA HIS A 160 21.99 -10.40 -4.12
C HIS A 160 22.42 -9.06 -3.49
N ASP A 161 22.07 -7.92 -4.09
CA ASP A 161 22.46 -6.58 -3.64
C ASP A 161 21.44 -5.89 -2.71
N VAL A 162 20.37 -6.58 -2.30
CA VAL A 162 19.33 -5.98 -1.46
C VAL A 162 19.86 -5.64 -0.05
N GLN A 163 19.53 -4.43 0.41
CA GLN A 163 19.85 -3.95 1.74
C GLN A 163 18.58 -3.79 2.59
N ILE A 164 18.65 -4.21 3.85
CA ILE A 164 17.61 -3.92 4.84
C ILE A 164 17.90 -2.59 5.52
N LEU A 165 16.90 -1.71 5.51
CA LEU A 165 16.91 -0.39 6.10
C LEU A 165 15.97 -0.33 7.30
N VAL A 166 16.50 0.13 8.44
CA VAL A 166 15.73 0.35 9.67
C VAL A 166 16.16 1.65 10.34
N SER A 167 15.40 2.10 11.34
CA SER A 167 15.75 3.28 12.13
C SER A 167 17.06 3.10 12.90
N THR A 168 17.80 4.19 13.12
CA THR A 168 18.91 4.17 14.09
C THR A 168 18.46 3.82 15.52
N ALA A 169 17.17 4.03 15.85
CA ALA A 169 16.56 3.70 17.13
C ALA A 169 15.77 2.37 17.12
N PHE A 170 15.95 1.54 16.09
CA PHE A 170 15.39 0.19 16.03
C PHE A 170 16.02 -0.69 17.11
N SER A 171 15.26 -1.57 17.77
CA SER A 171 15.81 -2.34 18.89
C SER A 171 16.64 -3.53 18.40
N HIS A 172 16.27 -4.12 17.26
CA HIS A 172 17.00 -5.22 16.58
C HIS A 172 17.91 -4.73 15.47
N ALA A 173 18.80 -3.80 15.82
CA ALA A 173 19.55 -3.03 14.86
C ALA A 173 20.69 -3.83 14.17
N GLU A 174 20.95 -5.06 14.61
CA GLU A 174 21.79 -6.09 13.99
C GLU A 174 21.20 -6.70 12.72
N LEU A 175 19.88 -6.58 12.52
CA LEU A 175 19.20 -7.14 11.34
C LEU A 175 19.40 -6.27 10.08
N ALA A 176 19.78 -5.01 10.26
CA ALA A 176 19.90 -4.03 9.20
C ALA A 176 21.27 -3.99 8.55
N ASP A 177 21.29 -3.82 7.23
CA ASP A 177 22.52 -3.48 6.49
C ASP A 177 22.82 -1.99 6.58
N ARG A 178 21.77 -1.17 6.68
CA ARG A 178 21.88 0.28 6.80
C ARG A 178 20.87 0.80 7.81
N ARG A 179 21.32 1.69 8.68
CA ARG A 179 20.44 2.44 9.58
C ARG A 179 20.22 3.83 9.03
N VAL A 180 18.99 4.32 9.15
CA VAL A 180 18.58 5.65 8.66
C VAL A 180 18.01 6.50 9.80
N ARG A 181 18.10 7.82 9.64
CA ARG A 181 17.64 8.80 10.63
C ARG A 181 16.69 9.82 10.01
N ASN A 182 15.98 10.56 10.87
CA ASN A 182 15.11 11.64 10.45
C ASN A 182 15.80 12.64 9.49
N GLY A 183 15.10 13.02 8.43
CA GLY A 183 15.57 13.96 7.40
C GLY A 183 16.54 13.34 6.38
N GLU A 184 16.92 12.08 6.53
CA GLU A 184 17.73 11.39 5.53
C GLU A 184 16.92 11.09 4.27
N VAL A 185 17.59 11.02 3.13
CA VAL A 185 16.98 10.71 1.84
C VAL A 185 17.54 9.40 1.28
N ILE A 186 16.65 8.47 0.98
CA ILE A 186 16.94 7.17 0.37
C ILE A 186 16.64 7.27 -1.13
N LYS A 187 17.64 7.08 -1.98
CA LYS A 187 17.52 7.19 -3.43
C LYS A 187 17.53 5.83 -4.11
N PHE A 188 16.66 5.64 -5.10
CA PHE A 188 16.63 4.48 -5.98
C PHE A 188 16.07 4.92 -7.34
N GLY A 189 16.82 4.67 -8.41
CA GLY A 189 16.56 5.22 -9.73
C GLY A 189 16.52 6.75 -9.69
N LYS A 190 15.42 7.31 -10.22
CA LYS A 190 15.11 8.74 -10.15
C LYS A 190 14.22 9.13 -8.96
N LEU A 191 13.83 8.16 -8.14
CA LEU A 191 12.97 8.39 -6.99
C LEU A 191 13.80 8.61 -5.71
N ALA A 192 13.22 9.36 -4.78
CA ALA A 192 13.80 9.68 -3.50
C ALA A 192 12.73 9.63 -2.41
N MET A 193 13.01 8.87 -1.35
CA MET A 193 12.17 8.81 -0.15
C MET A 193 12.84 9.57 0.99
N GLU A 194 12.13 10.52 1.58
CA GLU A 194 12.56 11.20 2.80
C GLU A 194 12.11 10.40 4.03
N VAL A 195 13.03 10.22 4.97
CA VAL A 195 12.80 9.51 6.24
C VAL A 195 12.28 10.50 7.28
N ARG A 196 11.14 10.19 7.90
CA ARG A 196 10.53 10.99 8.97
C ARG A 196 10.40 10.16 10.24
N ALA A 197 11.11 10.51 11.30
CA ALA A 197 11.00 9.77 12.56
C ALA A 197 9.64 10.04 13.21
N THR A 198 8.87 8.98 13.44
CA THR A 198 7.53 9.04 14.04
C THR A 198 7.46 8.24 15.34
N PRO A 199 8.36 8.50 16.32
CA PRO A 199 8.44 7.70 17.52
C PRO A 199 7.20 7.86 18.40
N GLY A 200 6.95 6.84 19.22
CA GLY A 200 5.87 6.84 20.20
C GLY A 200 5.20 5.48 20.34
N LEU A 201 4.93 4.81 19.21
CA LEU A 201 4.58 3.39 19.18
C LEU A 201 5.77 2.56 19.69
N ASN A 202 6.93 2.77 19.06
CA ASN A 202 8.24 2.45 19.59
C ASN A 202 9.21 3.59 19.22
N ASP A 203 10.41 3.59 19.80
CA ASP A 203 11.39 4.64 19.51
C ASP A 203 11.97 4.57 18.09
N GLY A 204 11.91 3.38 17.48
CA GLY A 204 12.37 3.11 16.12
C GLY A 204 11.36 3.42 15.02
N SER A 205 10.15 3.88 15.34
CA SER A 205 9.07 4.09 14.37
C SER A 205 9.40 5.24 13.41
N MET A 206 9.17 5.02 12.13
CA MET A 206 9.40 5.97 11.05
C MET A 206 8.25 5.95 10.04
N ALA A 207 8.07 7.09 9.39
CA ALA A 207 7.33 7.22 8.15
C ALA A 207 8.29 7.56 7.01
N PHE A 208 7.87 7.27 5.78
CA PHE A 208 8.66 7.59 4.59
C PHE A 208 7.79 8.35 3.60
N THR A 209 8.27 9.51 3.15
CA THR A 209 7.54 10.32 2.17
C THR A 209 8.16 10.17 0.79
N LEU A 210 7.31 9.98 -0.21
CA LEU A 210 7.71 9.88 -1.61
C LEU A 210 6.93 10.93 -2.40
N GLN A 211 7.66 11.84 -3.06
CA GLN A 211 7.08 12.69 -4.08
C GLN A 211 7.38 12.08 -5.44
N THR A 212 6.33 11.95 -6.25
CA THR A 212 6.42 11.57 -7.65
C THR A 212 6.03 12.77 -8.52
N GLY A 213 6.20 12.66 -9.83
CA GLY A 213 5.75 13.73 -10.74
C GLY A 213 4.24 13.98 -10.71
N THR A 214 3.45 13.06 -10.15
CA THR A 214 1.98 13.12 -10.21
C THR A 214 1.29 13.03 -8.85
N ALA A 215 1.97 12.56 -7.80
CA ALA A 215 1.38 12.33 -6.48
C ALA A 215 2.42 12.34 -5.35
N ALA A 216 1.95 12.62 -4.14
CA ALA A 216 2.70 12.52 -2.90
C ALA A 216 2.18 11.35 -2.06
N PHE A 217 3.08 10.60 -1.43
CA PHE A 217 2.77 9.48 -0.55
C PHE A 217 3.48 9.63 0.78
N VAL A 218 2.88 9.11 1.84
CA VAL A 218 3.50 8.89 3.14
C VAL A 218 3.19 7.47 3.63
N PHE A 219 4.22 6.63 3.74
CA PHE A 219 4.15 5.29 4.31
C PHE A 219 4.34 5.40 5.81
N THR A 220 3.31 5.09 6.59
CA THR A 220 3.20 5.50 8.00
C THR A 220 3.38 4.37 9.01
N GLY A 221 3.54 3.13 8.53
CA GLY A 221 3.61 1.95 9.39
C GLY A 221 2.44 1.91 10.36
N ASP A 222 2.71 1.57 11.61
CA ASP A 222 1.70 1.51 12.66
C ASP A 222 1.51 2.79 13.46
N THR A 223 2.18 3.88 13.07
CA THR A 223 2.03 5.17 13.73
C THR A 223 0.64 5.78 13.42
N LEU A 224 0.21 5.73 12.15
CA LEU A 224 -1.09 6.27 11.71
C LEU A 224 -1.78 5.24 10.79
N TRP A 225 -3.05 4.94 11.08
CA TRP A 225 -3.89 4.10 10.21
C TRP A 225 -5.08 4.91 9.71
N VAL A 226 -5.78 4.40 8.69
CA VAL A 226 -7.01 5.01 8.18
C VAL A 226 -8.04 5.14 9.33
N ARG A 227 -8.38 6.38 9.70
CA ARG A 227 -9.25 6.73 10.84
C ARG A 227 -8.83 6.03 12.15
N GLY A 228 -7.54 5.76 12.32
CA GLY A 228 -7.00 4.95 13.40
C GLY A 228 -5.54 5.29 13.68
N GLY A 229 -4.78 4.32 14.18
CA GLY A 229 -3.36 4.46 14.52
C GLY A 229 -2.95 3.34 15.45
N ALA A 230 -1.78 3.51 16.08
CA ALA A 230 -1.19 2.57 17.05
C ALA A 230 -2.25 1.76 17.83
N LYS A 231 -2.03 0.45 17.92
CA LYS A 231 -2.89 -0.45 18.70
C LYS A 231 -3.06 0.14 20.10
N ARG A 232 -4.24 -0.09 20.70
CA ARG A 232 -4.52 0.30 22.09
C ARG A 232 -3.79 -0.63 23.06
N ASP A 233 -2.45 -0.64 23.01
CA ASP A 233 -1.58 -1.25 24.01
C ASP A 233 -0.77 -0.12 24.67
N TYR A 234 -1.50 0.83 25.26
CA TYR A 234 -0.95 2.09 25.77
C TYR A 234 0.19 1.89 26.79
N GLN A 235 0.25 0.74 27.46
CA GLN A 235 1.27 0.41 28.44
C GLN A 235 2.67 0.29 27.82
N ARG A 236 2.75 0.07 26.50
CA ARG A 236 4.01 -0.06 25.76
C ARG A 236 4.39 1.18 24.96
N HIS A 237 3.55 2.22 24.94
CA HIS A 237 3.69 3.36 24.03
C HIS A 237 3.88 4.68 24.79
N ASN A 238 4.68 5.58 24.23
CA ASN A 238 4.71 6.96 24.67
C ASN A 238 3.65 7.76 23.89
N LEU A 239 2.44 7.85 24.44
CA LEU A 239 1.29 8.46 23.79
C LEU A 239 1.52 9.92 23.39
N ARG A 240 2.17 10.71 24.25
CA ARG A 240 2.49 12.11 23.96
C ARG A 240 3.43 12.24 22.77
N LYS A 241 4.51 11.45 22.77
CA LYS A 241 5.48 11.41 21.68
C LYS A 241 4.83 10.92 20.38
N LEU A 242 3.94 9.93 20.46
CA LEU A 242 3.17 9.42 19.32
C LEU A 242 2.28 10.51 18.71
N GLN A 243 1.47 11.19 19.52
CA GLN A 243 0.57 12.22 19.01
C GLN A 243 1.36 13.40 18.42
N GLU A 244 2.40 13.84 19.13
CA GLU A 244 3.26 14.93 18.67
C GLU A 244 3.98 14.59 17.37
N SER A 245 4.50 13.37 17.24
CA SER A 245 5.22 12.94 16.05
C SER A 245 4.30 12.82 14.83
N VAL A 246 3.10 12.23 14.98
CA VAL A 246 2.09 12.20 13.91
C VAL A 246 1.73 13.62 13.47
N ARG A 247 1.44 14.52 14.41
CA ARG A 247 1.07 15.90 14.10
C ARG A 247 2.15 16.64 13.35
N ARG A 248 3.40 16.53 13.80
CA ARG A 248 4.51 17.31 13.25
C ARG A 248 5.09 16.75 11.96
N GLN A 249 5.08 15.42 11.80
CA GLN A 249 5.78 14.74 10.71
C GLN A 249 4.84 14.32 9.58
N ILE A 250 3.58 14.01 9.89
CA ILE A 250 2.60 13.49 8.92
C ILE A 250 1.52 14.54 8.64
N LEU A 251 0.87 15.09 9.66
CA LEU A 251 -0.28 15.99 9.46
C LEU A 251 0.09 17.43 9.02
N THR A 252 1.38 17.72 8.89
CA THR A 252 1.94 18.95 8.31
C THR A 252 2.24 18.81 6.82
N LEU A 253 2.14 17.61 6.26
CA LEU A 253 2.28 17.37 4.82
C LEU A 253 1.12 18.03 4.04
N PRO A 254 1.28 18.24 2.72
CA PRO A 254 0.18 18.69 1.86
C PRO A 254 -1.06 17.82 2.01
N ASP A 255 -2.22 18.47 1.94
CA ASP A 255 -3.53 17.87 2.23
C ASP A 255 -3.84 16.65 1.34
N GLU A 256 -3.41 16.72 0.08
CA GLU A 256 -3.55 15.70 -0.95
C GLU A 256 -2.59 14.50 -0.79
N THR A 257 -1.63 14.56 0.16
CA THR A 257 -0.67 13.48 0.38
C THR A 257 -1.38 12.20 0.78
N ILE A 258 -1.14 11.12 0.05
CA ILE A 258 -1.75 9.81 0.26
C ILE A 258 -1.09 9.15 1.47
N VAL A 259 -1.89 8.80 2.48
CA VAL A 259 -1.49 8.07 3.67
C VAL A 259 -1.60 6.57 3.40
N CYS A 260 -0.45 5.91 3.46
CA CYS A 260 -0.27 4.47 3.29
C CYS A 260 0.02 3.83 4.66
N PRO A 261 -0.96 3.21 5.33
CA PRO A 261 -0.79 2.61 6.66
C PRO A 261 -0.10 1.24 6.63
N GLY A 262 0.51 0.82 7.73
CA GLY A 262 1.11 -0.52 7.86
C GLY A 262 0.08 -1.65 8.03
N HIS A 263 -1.12 -1.34 8.54
CA HIS A 263 -2.19 -2.32 8.73
C HIS A 263 -3.57 -1.70 8.51
N ASP A 264 -4.52 -2.55 8.11
CA ASP A 264 -5.95 -2.24 8.19
C ASP A 264 -6.81 -3.49 8.38
N ASN A 265 -7.71 -3.47 9.36
CA ASN A 265 -8.60 -4.57 9.70
C ASN A 265 -10.07 -4.35 9.29
N LYS A 266 -10.35 -3.31 8.50
CA LYS A 266 -11.69 -2.96 8.00
C LYS A 266 -11.76 -2.90 6.47
N GLY A 267 -10.74 -3.44 5.79
CA GLY A 267 -10.66 -3.47 4.32
C GLY A 267 -10.39 -2.11 3.67
N ARG A 268 -9.84 -1.14 4.40
CA ARG A 268 -9.45 0.18 3.88
C ARG A 268 -7.98 0.14 3.46
N SER A 269 -7.66 0.74 2.32
CA SER A 269 -6.34 0.66 1.70
C SER A 269 -5.46 1.88 1.99
N VAL A 270 -6.00 3.08 1.79
CA VAL A 270 -5.32 4.38 1.93
C VAL A 270 -6.28 5.45 2.46
N SER A 271 -5.73 6.61 2.83
CA SER A 271 -6.45 7.86 3.15
C SER A 271 -5.64 9.04 2.59
N THR A 272 -6.07 10.28 2.83
CA THR A 272 -5.21 11.48 2.68
C THR A 272 -4.87 12.13 4.02
N VAL A 273 -3.89 13.04 4.00
CA VAL A 273 -3.54 13.87 5.16
C VAL A 273 -4.71 14.78 5.57
N GLU A 274 -5.41 15.39 4.62
CA GLU A 274 -6.62 16.18 4.91
C GLU A 274 -7.63 15.35 5.69
N GLU A 275 -7.94 14.16 5.18
CA GLU A 275 -8.96 13.31 5.76
C GLU A 275 -8.58 12.83 7.17
N GLU A 276 -7.31 12.47 7.40
CA GLU A 276 -6.87 12.09 8.73
C GLU A 276 -6.84 13.30 9.68
N ARG A 277 -6.46 14.48 9.21
CA ARG A 277 -6.51 15.71 10.03
C ARG A 277 -7.94 16.07 10.45
N LEU A 278 -8.92 15.90 9.57
CA LEU A 278 -10.33 16.23 9.82
C LEU A 278 -11.08 15.14 10.58
N PHE A 279 -10.85 13.87 10.25
CA PHE A 279 -11.73 12.77 10.65
C PHE A 279 -11.06 11.73 11.55
N ASN A 280 -9.74 11.79 11.76
CA ASN A 280 -9.10 10.90 12.71
C ASN A 280 -9.40 11.36 14.14
N SER A 281 -10.37 10.70 14.78
CA SER A 281 -10.78 11.00 16.15
C SER A 281 -9.68 10.90 17.21
N ARG A 282 -8.49 10.36 16.90
CA ARG A 282 -7.39 10.24 17.86
C ARG A 282 -6.44 11.43 17.76
N PHE A 283 -5.98 11.74 16.55
CA PHE A 283 -4.89 12.70 16.34
C PHE A 283 -5.36 14.16 16.16
N SER A 284 -6.66 14.39 15.94
CA SER A 284 -7.25 15.73 15.86
C SER A 284 -7.59 16.35 17.22
N GLN A 285 -7.58 15.57 18.31
CA GLN A 285 -8.02 16.00 19.65
C GLN A 285 -6.87 16.51 20.54
N PRO A 286 -7.10 17.36 21.55
CA PRO A 286 -6.10 17.71 22.56
C PRO A 286 -5.40 16.47 23.15
N ILE A 287 -4.16 16.64 23.65
CA ILE A 287 -3.37 15.50 24.16
C ILE A 287 -4.08 14.75 25.30
N SER A 288 -4.81 15.46 26.17
CA SER A 288 -5.59 14.86 27.26
C SER A 288 -6.67 13.93 26.74
N GLU A 289 -7.44 14.35 25.73
CA GLU A 289 -8.50 13.52 25.14
C GLU A 289 -7.92 12.31 24.40
N PHE A 290 -6.75 12.46 23.78
CA PHE A 290 -6.05 11.33 23.16
C PHE A 290 -5.52 10.33 24.19
N GLU A 291 -4.91 10.81 25.28
CA GLU A 291 -4.46 9.97 26.40
C GLU A 291 -5.66 9.22 27.00
N ASP A 292 -6.78 9.90 27.24
CA ASP A 292 -8.03 9.30 27.73
C ASP A 292 -8.56 8.24 26.75
N TYR A 293 -8.66 8.55 25.46
CA TYR A 293 -9.15 7.63 24.44
C TYR A 293 -8.31 6.35 24.33
N MET A 294 -6.98 6.48 24.43
CA MET A 294 -6.05 5.37 24.26
C MET A 294 -5.94 4.49 25.51
N THR A 295 -6.26 5.03 26.68
CA THR A 295 -6.24 4.31 27.97
C THR A 295 -7.58 3.70 28.35
N GLN A 296 -8.69 4.17 27.77
CA GLN A 296 -10.00 3.55 27.92
C GLN A 296 -10.07 2.18 27.24
N GLU A 297 -10.71 1.21 27.91
CA GLU A 297 -11.04 -0.09 27.32
C GLU A 297 -11.80 0.13 25.99
N PRO A 298 -11.47 -0.65 24.94
CA PRO A 298 -12.21 -0.58 23.69
C PRO A 298 -13.68 -0.89 23.99
N PRO A 299 -14.63 -0.06 23.50
CA PRO A 299 -16.03 -0.37 23.69
C PRO A 299 -16.34 -1.70 22.98
N SER A 300 -17.24 -2.49 23.56
CA SER A 300 -17.59 -3.81 23.04
C SER A 300 -17.90 -3.77 21.53
N ALA A 301 -17.57 -4.83 20.79
CA ALA A 301 -17.71 -4.91 19.33
C ALA A 301 -19.08 -4.47 18.78
N LYS A 302 -20.14 -4.54 19.61
CA LYS A 302 -21.49 -4.04 19.31
C LYS A 302 -21.57 -2.54 19.02
N SER A 303 -20.81 -1.68 19.69
CA SER A 303 -20.99 -0.22 19.57
C SER A 303 -20.25 0.41 18.38
N LEU A 304 -19.36 -0.35 17.72
CA LEU A 304 -18.58 0.12 16.56
C LEU A 304 -19.35 -0.05 15.24
N ALA A 305 -20.34 -0.95 15.20
CA ALA A 305 -21.19 -1.20 14.04
C ALA A 305 -22.23 -0.09 13.78
N GLU A 306 -22.45 0.80 14.75
CA GLU A 306 -23.51 1.82 14.71
C GLU A 306 -23.03 3.22 14.27
N ARG A 307 -21.73 3.40 13.97
CA ARG A 307 -21.22 4.68 13.47
C ARG A 307 -21.44 4.78 11.96
N PRO A 308 -22.23 5.76 11.46
CA PRO A 308 -22.54 5.85 10.04
C PRO A 308 -21.28 6.10 9.21
N PHE A 309 -21.17 5.35 8.12
CA PHE A 309 -20.24 5.65 7.03
C PHE A 309 -20.62 7.02 6.44
N LEU A 310 -19.76 8.02 6.62
CA LEU A 310 -19.95 9.32 5.99
C LEU A 310 -19.27 9.29 4.61
N PRO A 311 -20.03 9.43 3.50
CA PRO A 311 -19.43 9.51 2.18
C PRO A 311 -18.57 10.79 2.05
N PRO A 312 -17.55 10.80 1.17
CA PRO A 312 -16.59 11.89 1.05
C PRO A 312 -17.25 13.23 0.67
N GLN A 313 -16.89 14.32 1.34
CA GLN A 313 -17.52 15.65 1.14
C GLN A 313 -16.64 16.70 0.43
N SER A 314 -15.37 16.41 0.08
CA SER A 314 -14.49 17.37 -0.60
C SER A 314 -14.37 17.10 -2.10
N LYS A 315 -14.28 18.19 -2.89
CA LYS A 315 -14.16 18.21 -4.36
C LYS A 315 -12.83 17.65 -4.90
N ALA A 316 -11.89 17.27 -4.03
CA ALA A 316 -10.66 16.57 -4.40
C ALA A 316 -10.92 15.13 -4.90
N ASN A 317 -12.13 14.61 -4.68
CA ASN A 317 -12.50 13.23 -5.00
C ASN A 317 -12.91 12.96 -6.47
N ALA A 318 -12.75 13.92 -7.39
CA ALA A 318 -12.86 13.62 -8.82
C ALA A 318 -11.70 12.72 -9.32
N ALA A 319 -10.69 12.47 -8.49
CA ALA A 319 -9.56 11.59 -8.72
C ALA A 319 -9.72 10.14 -8.23
N PHE A 320 -10.81 9.83 -7.54
CA PHE A 320 -10.98 8.55 -6.85
C PHE A 320 -12.24 7.84 -7.31
N GLY A 321 -12.10 6.99 -8.32
CA GLY A 321 -13.13 6.06 -8.74
C GLY A 321 -13.27 4.89 -7.77
N VAL A 322 -13.98 5.08 -6.65
CA VAL A 322 -14.51 3.97 -5.85
C VAL A 322 -15.83 3.53 -6.47
N ALA A 323 -15.80 2.48 -7.29
CA ALA A 323 -17.02 1.79 -7.70
C ALA A 323 -17.37 0.71 -6.67
N ALA A 324 -18.01 1.11 -5.57
CA ALA A 324 -18.69 0.17 -4.68
C ALA A 324 -19.99 -0.27 -5.36
N PHE A 325 -19.99 -1.45 -5.99
CA PHE A 325 -21.22 -2.15 -6.37
C PHE A 325 -21.36 -3.39 -5.49
N MET A 326 -22.49 -3.47 -4.78
CA MET A 326 -22.89 -4.61 -3.95
C MET A 326 -22.75 -5.92 -4.72
#